data_AF-U3ML05-F1
#
_entry.id   AF-U3ML05-F1
#
_cell.length_a   1.000
_cell.length_b   1.000
_cell.length_c   1.000
_cell.angle_alpha   90.00
_cell.angle_beta   90.00
_cell.angle_gamma   90.00
#
_symmetry.space_group_name_H-M   'P 1'
#
loop_
_entity.id
_entity.type
_entity.pdbx_description
1 polymer ?
#
loop_
_entity_poly.entity_id
_entity_poly.type
_entity_poly.pdbx_seq_one_letter_code
_entity_poly.pdbx_strand_id
1 'polypeptide(L)' 'AHMQVLHGTLYTRTHVDVDSVAKTKAVEAVLEAKEELKDLIDIQVVAFAQSGFFVDLESESLIRKSLDMGCDLVGG' A
#
# COMPACT_ATOMS: atom_id res chain seq x y z
N ALA A 1 -9.98 4.52 -6.44
CA ALA A 1 -10.72 3.27 -6.69
C ALA A 1 -12.12 3.51 -7.29
N HIS A 2 -12.97 4.41 -6.77
CA HIS A 2 -14.30 4.71 -7.36
C HIS A 2 -14.30 4.93 -8.90
N MET A 3 -13.41 5.77 -9.42
CA MET A 3 -13.29 5.98 -10.87
C MET A 3 -12.86 4.72 -11.63
N GLN A 4 -12.10 3.82 -11.01
CA GLN A 4 -11.69 2.55 -11.62
C GLN A 4 -12.91 1.62 -11.75
N VAL A 5 -13.72 1.52 -10.68
CA VAL A 5 -14.98 0.76 -10.68
C VAL A 5 -15.94 1.26 -11.75
N LEU A 6 -16.12 2.59 -11.87
CA LEU A 6 -16.99 3.20 -12.89
C LEU A 6 -16.57 2.85 -14.32
N HIS A 7 -15.28 2.60 -14.56
CA HIS A 7 -14.75 2.19 -15.85
C HIS A 7 -14.59 0.67 -16.00
N GLY A 8 -15.20 -0.13 -15.10
CA GLY A 8 -15.20 -1.59 -15.20
C GLY A 8 -13.90 -2.26 -14.75
N THR A 9 -13.01 -1.56 -14.03
CA THR A 9 -11.84 -2.19 -13.42
C THR A 9 -12.25 -2.94 -12.17
N LEU A 10 -12.02 -4.25 -12.15
CA LEU A 10 -12.38 -5.14 -11.03
C LEU A 10 -11.16 -5.58 -10.20
N TYR A 11 -9.94 -5.39 -10.72
CA TYR A 11 -8.69 -5.77 -10.07
C TYR A 11 -7.68 -4.66 -10.24
N THR A 12 -7.01 -4.27 -9.17
CA THR A 12 -5.97 -3.26 -9.20
C THR A 12 -4.85 -3.59 -8.22
N ARG A 13 -3.65 -3.12 -8.54
CA ARG A 13 -2.49 -3.18 -7.66
C ARG A 13 -1.92 -1.78 -7.54
N THR A 14 -1.75 -1.32 -6.31
CA THR A 14 -1.21 0.01 -6.03
C THR A 14 0.04 -0.09 -5.17
N HIS A 15 1.01 0.78 -5.47
CA HIS A 15 2.16 1.00 -4.60
C HIS A 15 1.79 2.07 -3.59
N VAL A 16 2.21 1.86 -2.34
CA VAL A 16 2.04 2.82 -1.26
C VAL A 16 3.40 3.11 -0.68
N ASP A 17 3.78 4.39 -0.72
CA ASP A 17 5.08 4.85 -0.25
C ASP A 17 5.21 4.64 1.26
N VAL A 18 6.32 4.04 1.64
CA VAL A 18 6.74 3.77 3.01
C VAL A 18 8.19 4.21 3.15
N ASP A 19 8.44 5.19 4.01
CA ASP A 19 9.78 5.72 4.30
C ASP A 19 9.85 6.41 5.67
N SER A 20 11.03 6.83 6.09
CA SER A 20 11.23 7.54 7.36
C SER A 20 10.51 8.87 7.50
N VAL A 21 9.98 9.47 6.42
CA VAL A 21 9.24 10.74 6.45
C VAL A 21 7.74 10.50 6.62
N ALA A 22 7.15 9.72 5.71
CA ALA A 22 5.71 9.41 5.67
C ALA A 22 5.31 8.28 6.64
N LYS A 23 6.29 7.50 7.10
CA LYS A 23 6.10 6.29 7.92
C LYS A 23 5.09 5.35 7.24
N THR A 24 4.07 4.89 7.97
CA THR A 24 3.02 3.99 7.47
C THR A 24 1.67 4.68 7.29
N LYS A 25 1.62 6.03 7.34
CA LYS A 25 0.33 6.76 7.37
C LYS A 25 -0.50 6.54 6.10
N ALA A 26 0.15 6.48 4.94
CA ALA A 26 -0.54 6.21 3.68
C ALA A 26 -1.07 4.76 3.61
N VAL A 27 -0.38 3.81 4.24
CA VAL A 27 -0.81 2.40 4.29
C VAL A 27 -2.12 2.27 5.06
N GLU A 28 -2.28 2.96 6.19
CA GLU A 28 -3.53 2.96 6.97
C GLU A 28 -4.72 3.40 6.11
N ALA A 29 -4.59 4.54 5.43
CA ALA A 29 -5.66 5.08 4.60
C ALA A 29 -5.99 4.19 3.38
N VAL A 30 -4.97 3.57 2.76
CA VAL A 30 -5.20 2.70 1.60
C VAL A 30 -5.84 1.37 2.01
N LEU A 31 -5.46 0.82 3.17
CA LEU A 31 -6.09 -0.39 3.70
C LEU A 31 -7.55 -0.14 4.13
N GLU A 32 -7.85 1.02 4.70
CA GLU A 32 -9.24 1.44 4.97
C GLU A 32 -10.06 1.50 3.67
N ALA A 33 -9.52 2.13 2.63
CA ALA A 33 -10.18 2.19 1.32
C ALA A 33 -10.31 0.81 0.65
N LYS A 34 -9.35 -0.09 0.85
CA LYS A 34 -9.43 -1.50 0.40
C LYS A 34 -10.61 -2.22 1.06
N GLU A 35 -10.79 -2.04 2.37
CA GLU A 35 -11.89 -2.65 3.09
C GLU A 35 -13.25 -2.04 2.70
N GLU A 36 -13.34 -0.72 2.54
CA GLU A 36 -14.56 -0.03 2.12
C GLU A 36 -15.08 -0.52 0.76
N LEU A 37 -14.17 -0.88 -0.16
CA LEU A 37 -14.49 -1.18 -1.55
C LEU A 37 -14.38 -2.66 -1.91
N LYS A 38 -14.20 -3.55 -0.92
CA LYS A 38 -13.95 -4.98 -1.12
C LYS A 38 -15.03 -5.72 -1.94
N ASP A 39 -16.26 -5.22 -1.92
CA ASP A 39 -17.38 -5.82 -2.66
C ASP A 39 -17.44 -5.35 -4.14
N LEU A 40 -16.62 -4.37 -4.53
CA LEU A 40 -16.65 -3.74 -5.85
C LEU A 40 -15.36 -3.94 -6.66
N ILE A 41 -14.20 -3.97 -6.00
CA ILE A 41 -12.88 -4.08 -6.63
C ILE A 41 -11.91 -4.79 -5.69
N ASP A 42 -11.11 -5.70 -6.24
CA ASP A 42 -9.99 -6.33 -5.54
C ASP A 42 -8.75 -5.42 -5.62
N ILE A 43 -8.25 -4.99 -4.46
CA ILE A 43 -7.11 -4.08 -4.34
C ILE A 43 -5.95 -4.80 -3.66
N GLN A 44 -4.86 -4.98 -4.40
CA GLN A 44 -3.58 -5.39 -3.83
C GLN A 44 -2.72 -4.17 -3.50
N VAL A 45 -2.17 -4.17 -2.29
CA VAL A 45 -1.38 -3.09 -1.73
C VAL A 45 0.07 -3.55 -1.63
N VAL A 46 0.96 -2.83 -2.32
CA VAL A 46 2.41 -3.05 -2.27
C VAL A 46 3.02 -2.02 -1.32
N ALA A 47 3.67 -2.48 -0.25
CA ALA A 47 4.51 -1.63 0.58
C ALA A 47 5.78 -1.28 -0.21
N PHE A 48 5.94 -0.02 -0.59
CA PHE A 48 6.99 0.43 -1.49
C PHE A 48 8.01 1.32 -0.77
N ALA A 49 9.27 0.88 -0.72
CA ALA A 49 10.35 1.61 -0.06
C ALA A 49 10.84 2.79 -0.94
N GLN A 50 10.03 3.85 -1.02
CA GLN A 50 10.23 4.99 -1.93
C GLN A 50 11.59 5.66 -1.78
N SER A 51 12.05 5.85 -0.53
CA SER A 51 13.35 6.46 -0.24
C SER A 51 14.54 5.49 -0.36
N GLY A 52 14.29 4.25 -0.79
CA GLY A 52 15.29 3.21 -1.02
C GLY A 52 15.54 2.34 0.21
N PHE A 53 15.33 1.03 0.04
CA PHE A 53 15.38 0.04 1.13
C PHE A 53 16.73 -0.01 1.88
N PHE A 54 17.85 0.15 1.18
CA PHE A 54 19.20 0.14 1.78
C PHE A 54 19.74 1.54 2.12
N VAL A 55 19.04 2.60 1.72
CA VAL A 55 19.47 3.99 1.90
C VAL A 55 18.82 4.58 3.15
N ASP A 56 17.51 4.37 3.30
CA ASP A 56 16.76 4.79 4.47
C ASP A 56 16.81 3.69 5.55
N LEU A 57 17.51 3.97 6.65
CA LEU A 57 17.78 3.00 7.71
C LEU A 57 16.52 2.48 8.42
N GLU A 58 15.39 3.22 8.32
CA GLU A 58 14.12 2.77 8.90
C GLU A 58 13.29 1.89 7.94
N SER A 59 13.64 1.87 6.65
CA SER A 59 12.83 1.22 5.60
C SER A 59 12.54 -0.25 5.89
N GLU A 60 13.51 -1.04 6.34
CA GLU A 60 13.26 -2.46 6.64
C GLU A 60 12.15 -2.63 7.69
N SER A 61 12.25 -1.88 8.80
CA SER A 61 11.28 -1.99 9.89
C SER A 61 9.90 -1.48 9.48
N LEU A 62 9.84 -0.44 8.67
CA LEU A 62 8.59 0.14 8.18
C LEU A 62 7.91 -0.79 7.17
N ILE A 63 8.66 -1.39 6.25
CA ILE A 63 8.14 -2.39 5.31
C ILE A 63 7.56 -3.59 6.06
N ARG A 64 8.28 -4.12 7.07
CA ARG A 64 7.76 -5.22 7.90
C ARG A 64 6.46 -4.82 8.60
N LYS A 65 6.42 -3.63 9.21
CA LYS A 65 5.20 -3.10 9.82
C LYS A 65 4.05 -2.99 8.82
N SER A 66 4.30 -2.54 7.60
CA SER A 66 3.27 -2.44 6.56
C SER A 66 2.71 -3.80 6.15
N LEU A 67 3.54 -4.85 6.13
CA LEU A 67 3.06 -6.22 5.91
C LEU A 67 2.18 -6.69 7.07
N ASP A 68 2.61 -6.47 8.32
CA ASP A 68 1.82 -6.82 9.51
C ASP A 68 0.46 -6.11 9.55
N MET A 69 0.36 -4.91 8.96
CA MET A 69 -0.88 -4.16 8.84
C MET A 69 -1.83 -4.72 7.78
N GLY A 70 -1.34 -5.50 6.81
CA GLY A 70 -2.15 -6.09 5.75
C GLY A 70 -1.78 -5.70 4.32
N CYS A 71 -0.62 -5.09 4.08
CA CYS A 71 -0.07 -5.02 2.73
C CYS A 71 0.18 -6.44 2.18
N ASP A 72 -0.14 -6.64 0.90
CA ASP A 72 -0.07 -7.95 0.26
C ASP A 72 1.35 -8.29 -0.25
N LEU A 73 2.13 -7.26 -0.57
CA LEU A 73 3.39 -7.38 -1.31
C LEU A 73 4.44 -6.36 -0.82
N VAL A 74 5.71 -6.66 -1.09
CA VAL A 74 6.84 -5.73 -0.95
C VAL A 74 7.27 -5.26 -2.35
N GLY A 75 7.55 -3.97 -2.49
CA GLY A 75 8.02 -3.36 -3.73
C GLY A 75 9.36 -2.63 -3.55
N GLY A 76 10.13 -2.56 -4.64
CA GLY A 76 11.47 -1.96 -4.73
C GLY A 76 12.03 -2.08 -6.13
#